data_AF-A0A644ZSP8-F1
#
_entry.id   AF-A0A644ZSP8-F1
#
_cell.length_a   1.000
_cell.length_b   1.000
_cell.length_c   1.000
_cell.angle_alpha   90.00
_cell.angle_beta   90.00
_cell.angle_gamma   90.00
#
_symmetry.space_group_name_H-M   'P 1'
#
loop_
_entity.id
_entity.type
_entity.pdbx_description
1 polymer ?
#
loop_
_entity_poly.entity_id
_entity_poly.type
_entity_poly.pdbx_seq_one_letter_code
_entity_poly.pdbx_strand_id
1 'polypeptide(L)' 'MTRAEAEIKVLEQFLPKQLSDEELKAIITSAVAEVGASSMADMGKVMKVVIPKVQGQASSDRISGLVKELLAK' A
#
# COMPACT_ATOMS: atom_id res chain seq x y z
N MET A 1 15.91 -4.07 22.89
CA MET A 1 16.03 -4.15 21.42
C MET A 1 14.95 -5.10 20.91
N THR A 2 13.74 -4.56 20.77
CA THR A 2 13.11 -4.12 19.49
C THR A 2 12.58 -5.30 18.69
N ARG A 3 11.48 -5.89 19.19
CA ARG A 3 10.55 -6.68 18.38
C ARG A 3 9.67 -5.70 17.63
N ALA A 4 10.22 -5.14 16.56
CA ALA A 4 9.47 -4.30 15.65
C ALA A 4 8.43 -5.18 14.93
N GLU A 5 7.15 -4.89 15.20
CA GLU A 5 6.14 -4.72 14.14
C GLU A 5 5.79 -5.94 13.27
N ALA A 6 5.71 -7.15 13.85
CA ALA A 6 5.31 -8.37 13.14
C ALA A 6 3.85 -8.81 13.39
N GLU A 7 2.93 -7.87 13.58
CA GLU A 7 1.50 -8.18 13.76
C GLU A 7 0.62 -7.32 12.85
N ILE A 8 0.75 -7.49 11.52
CA ILE A 8 -0.35 -7.11 10.62
C ILE A 8 -1.39 -8.21 10.72
N LYS A 9 -2.31 -8.02 11.68
CA LYS A 9 -3.53 -8.79 11.89
C LYS A 9 -4.28 -8.96 10.57
N VAL A 10 -4.20 -10.16 9.99
CA VAL A 10 -5.01 -10.63 8.87
C VAL A 10 -6.39 -11.02 9.40
N LEU A 11 -7.26 -10.04 9.66
CA LEU A 11 -8.67 -10.30 10.02
C LEU A 11 -9.56 -9.14 9.54
N GLU A 12 -9.79 -9.02 8.23
CA GLU A 12 -10.92 -8.25 7.72
C GLU A 12 -11.92 -9.20 7.05
N GLN A 13 -12.82 -9.64 7.93
CA GLN A 13 -13.98 -10.45 7.66
C GLN A 13 -15.08 -9.60 7.00
N PHE A 14 -15.43 -9.96 5.77
CA PHE A 14 -16.78 -9.95 5.20
C PHE A 14 -17.48 -8.66 4.71
N LEU A 15 -16.86 -7.49 4.55
CA LEU A 15 -17.48 -6.36 3.82
C LEU A 15 -16.43 -5.55 3.02
N PRO A 16 -16.72 -5.05 1.80
CA PRO A 16 -15.83 -4.10 1.12
C PRO A 16 -15.92 -2.75 1.84
N LYS A 17 -15.23 -2.63 2.97
CA LYS A 17 -14.99 -1.35 3.62
C LYS A 17 -13.95 -0.61 2.80
N GLN A 18 -14.15 0.70 2.66
CA GLN A 18 -13.10 1.55 2.15
C GLN A 18 -11.90 1.44 3.08
N LEU A 19 -10.72 1.20 2.52
CA LEU A 19 -9.48 1.10 3.31
C LEU A 19 -9.26 2.42 4.03
N SER A 20 -8.89 2.35 5.31
CA SER A 20 -8.36 3.52 6.03
C SER A 20 -7.00 3.94 5.45
N ASP A 21 -6.53 5.14 5.77
CA ASP A 21 -5.24 5.63 5.26
C ASP A 21 -4.08 4.75 5.75
N GLU A 22 -4.20 4.20 6.96
CA GLU A 22 -3.19 3.33 7.57
C GLU A 22 -3.11 1.97 6.86
N GLU A 23 -4.25 1.36 6.56
CA GLU A 23 -4.31 0.08 5.83
C GLU A 23 -3.80 0.24 4.39
N LEU A 24 -4.21 1.34 3.73
CA LEU A 24 -3.74 1.64 2.38
C LEU A 24 -2.23 1.89 2.35
N LYS A 25 -1.69 2.62 3.34
CA LYS A 25 -0.24 2.79 3.51
C LYS A 25 0.48 1.46 3.74
N ALA A 26 -0.08 0.56 4.56
CA ALA A 26 0.50 -0.75 4.81
C ALA A 26 0.56 -1.61 3.53
N ILE A 27 -0.52 -1.63 2.75
CA ILE A 27 -0.59 -2.35 1.47
C ILE A 27 0.41 -1.78 0.46
N ILE A 28 0.50 -0.44 0.35
CA ILE A 28 1.45 0.21 -0.55
C ILE A 28 2.89 -0.08 -0.11
N THR A 29 3.19 0.01 1.18
CA THR A 29 4.53 -0.28 1.71
C THR A 29 4.94 -1.73 1.44
N SER A 30 4.01 -2.67 1.62
CA SER A 30 4.22 -4.08 1.27
C SER A 30 4.46 -4.26 -0.23
N ALA A 31 3.67 -3.60 -1.08
CA ALA A 31 3.87 -3.65 -2.52
C ALA A 31 5.20 -3.02 -2.97
N VAL A 32 5.60 -1.90 -2.36
CA VAL A 32 6.89 -1.24 -2.59
C VAL A 32 8.03 -2.20 -2.27
N ALA A 33 7.98 -2.90 -1.13
CA ALA A 33 8.95 -3.92 -0.76
C ALA A 33 8.94 -5.12 -1.71
N GLU A 34 7.76 -5.60 -2.12
CA GLU A 34 7.57 -6.73 -3.03
C GLU A 34 8.20 -6.48 -4.41
N VAL A 35 8.03 -5.27 -4.97
CA VAL A 35 8.61 -4.92 -6.27
C VAL A 35 10.02 -4.33 -6.17
N GLY A 36 10.56 -4.17 -4.95
CA GLY A 36 11.84 -3.51 -4.70
C GLY A 36 11.87 -2.05 -5.17
N ALA A 37 10.74 -1.36 -5.10
CA ALA A 37 10.64 0.04 -5.51
C ALA A 37 11.35 0.93 -4.50
N SER A 38 12.21 1.82 -4.99
CA SER A 38 12.95 2.75 -4.12
C SER A 38 12.92 4.19 -4.64
N SER A 39 12.25 4.43 -5.76
CA SER A 39 12.24 5.73 -6.42
C SER A 39 10.93 6.01 -7.14
N MET A 40 10.69 7.28 -7.47
CA MET A 40 9.59 7.71 -8.34
C MET A 40 9.56 6.98 -9.69
N ALA A 41 10.69 6.49 -10.19
CA ALA A 41 10.74 5.72 -11.43
C ALA A 41 10.01 4.37 -11.32
N ASP A 42 9.91 3.82 -10.10
CA ASP A 42 9.25 2.56 -9.82
C ASP A 42 7.76 2.73 -9.47
N MET A 43 7.26 3.97 -9.40
CA MET A 43 5.85 4.26 -9.10
C MET A 43 4.90 3.50 -10.02
N GLY A 44 5.23 3.38 -11.31
CA GLY A 44 4.44 2.58 -12.26
C GLY A 44 4.42 1.09 -11.95
N LYS A 45 5.51 0.54 -11.39
CA LYS A 45 5.57 -0.87 -10.96
C LYS A 45 4.73 -1.09 -9.70
N VAL A 46 4.85 -0.19 -8.72
CA VAL A 46 4.06 -0.22 -7.48
C VAL A 46 2.58 -0.11 -7.79
N MET A 47 2.18 0.85 -8.64
CA MET A 47 0.78 1.03 -9.07
C MET A 47 0.21 -0.23 -9.70
N LYS A 48 0.95 -0.92 -10.57
CA LYS A 48 0.50 -2.18 -11.20
C LYS A 48 0.20 -3.29 -10.19
N VAL A 49 0.89 -3.30 -9.05
CA VAL A 49 0.70 -4.30 -7.98
C VAL A 49 -0.38 -3.87 -6.98
N VAL A 50 -0.42 -2.58 -6.62
CA VAL A 50 -1.36 -2.05 -5.63
C VAL A 50 -2.78 -1.95 -6.20
N ILE A 51 -2.95 -1.42 -7.42
CA ILE A 51 -4.27 -1.20 -8.05
C ILE A 51 -5.18 -2.43 -7.92
N PRO A 52 -4.80 -3.65 -8.35
CA PRO A 52 -5.68 -4.81 -8.22
C PRO A 52 -5.92 -5.26 -6.77
N LYS A 53 -5.01 -4.98 -5.84
CA LYS A 53 -5.16 -5.31 -4.40
C LYS A 53 -6.17 -4.42 -3.69
N VAL A 54 -6.33 -3.17 -4.14
CA VAL A 54 -7.20 -2.16 -3.51
C VAL A 54 -8.31 -1.66 -4.44
N GLN A 55 -8.48 -2.30 -5.60
CA GLN A 55 -9.51 -1.93 -6.58
C GLN A 55 -10.89 -2.02 -5.93
N GLY A 56 -11.65 -0.92 -5.98
CA GLY A 56 -12.96 -0.82 -5.34
C GLY A 56 -12.92 -0.57 -3.82
N GLN A 57 -11.74 -0.56 -3.21
CA GLN A 57 -11.54 -0.26 -1.78
C GLN A 57 -10.84 1.10 -1.55
N ALA A 58 -10.15 1.63 -2.57
CA ALA A 58 -9.57 2.96 -2.58
C ALA A 58 -9.62 3.58 -4.00
N SER A 59 -9.67 4.91 -4.09
CA SER A 59 -9.60 5.64 -5.36
C SER A 59 -8.16 5.70 -5.89
N SER A 60 -8.01 5.65 -7.22
CA SER A 60 -6.72 5.76 -7.91
C SER A 60 -5.93 6.99 -7.51
N ASP A 61 -6.61 8.12 -7.29
CA ASP A 61 -5.98 9.38 -6.85
C ASP A 61 -5.32 9.21 -5.48
N ARG A 62 -6.03 8.61 -4.51
CA ARG A 62 -5.53 8.39 -3.16
C ARG A 62 -4.35 7.41 -3.14
N ILE A 63 -4.43 6.35 -3.94
CA ILE A 63 -3.33 5.39 -4.12
C ILE A 63 -2.10 6.12 -4.65
N SER A 64 -2.26 6.90 -5.73
CA SER A 64 -1.15 7.60 -6.37
C SER A 64 -0.49 8.63 -5.44
N GLY A 65 -1.28 9.34 -4.64
CA GLY A 65 -0.78 10.30 -3.65
C GLY A 65 0.07 9.63 -2.58
N LEU A 66 -0.40 8.51 -2.02
CA LEU A 66 0.32 7.77 -0.99
C LEU A 66 1.57 7.05 -1.51
N VAL A 67 1.50 6.45 -2.70
CA VAL A 67 2.68 5.86 -3.37
C VAL A 67 3.73 6.93 -3.59
N LYS A 68 3.32 8.12 -4.04
CA LYS A 68 4.22 9.26 -4.23
C LYS A 68 4.83 9.71 -2.90
N GLU A 69 4.04 9.85 -1.84
CA GLU A 69 4.55 10.20 -0.50
C GLU A 69 5.62 9.21 0.00
N LEU A 70 5.38 7.91 -0.19
CA LEU A 70 6.28 6.85 0.27
C LEU A 70 7.59 6.77 -0.54
N LEU A 71 7.53 7.06 -1.84
CA LEU A 71 8.66 6.98 -2.76
C LEU A 71 9.36 8.34 -3.02
N ALA A 72 8.82 9.46 -2.53
CA ALA A 72 9.43 10.79 -2.61
C ALA A 72 10.47 11.06 -1.50
N LYS A 73 10.98 9.99 -0.89
CA LYS A 73 12.14 10.02 0.01
C LYS A 73 13.43 10.33 -0.72
#